data_AF-A0A261KLA2-F1
#
_entry.id   AF-A0A261KLA2-F1
#
_cell.length_a   1.000
_cell.length_b   1.000
_cell.length_c   1.000
_cell.angle_alpha   90.00
_cell.angle_beta   90.00
_cell.angle_gamma   90.00
#
_symmetry.space_group_name_H-M   'P 1'
#
loop_
_entity.id
_entity.type
_entity.pdbx_description
1 polymer ?
#
loop_
_entity_poly.entity_id
_entity_poly.type
_entity_poly.pdbx_seq_one_letter_code
_entity_poly.pdbx_strand_id
1 'polypeptide(L)'
;MLKKIADKWEFESEAALEDFVWENLPDLFNLEPLKRQHIVMGEWCDILGISEVRQLTILELKNIEDRYVVQQLTRYYENVLTEKPFSQKVDYQKLVRLVAIAPSFHRHNFIDLKYSKLNLEFWLFEIVQEGNQIYFYLKNIDGQILVKLKIPLSEEYVINPEKIPNVT
;
A
#
# COMPACT_ATOMS: atom_id res chain seq x y z
N MET A 1 15.42 0.98 -4.29
CA MET A 1 13.97 1.24 -4.45
C MET A 1 13.27 0.08 -5.15
N LEU A 2 13.61 -0.23 -6.41
CA LEU A 2 13.03 -1.35 -7.16
C LEU A 2 14.09 -2.39 -7.51
N LYS A 3 13.65 -3.63 -7.69
CA LYS A 3 14.44 -4.72 -8.29
C LYS A 3 13.69 -5.30 -9.48
N LYS A 4 14.43 -5.78 -10.47
CA LYS A 4 13.88 -6.55 -11.58
C LYS A 4 14.13 -8.04 -11.34
N ILE A 5 13.07 -8.85 -11.34
CA ILE A 5 13.13 -10.31 -11.23
C ILE A 5 12.50 -10.88 -12.50
N ALA A 6 13.33 -11.54 -13.31
CA ALA A 6 12.98 -11.93 -14.68
C ALA A 6 12.43 -10.71 -15.46
N ASP A 7 11.17 -10.77 -15.88
CA ASP A 7 10.51 -9.71 -16.64
C ASP A 7 9.60 -8.82 -15.77
N LYS A 8 9.64 -8.97 -14.44
CA LYS A 8 8.80 -8.20 -13.51
C LYS A 8 9.60 -7.24 -12.66
N TRP A 9 8.99 -6.10 -12.35
CA TRP A 9 9.51 -5.14 -11.39
C TRP A 9 8.79 -5.31 -10.05
N GLU A 10 9.55 -5.20 -8.96
CA GLU A 10 9.05 -5.31 -7.59
C GLU A 10 9.77 -4.26 -6.72
N PHE A 11 9.17 -3.85 -5.61
CA PHE A 11 9.94 -3.15 -4.58
C PHE A 11 10.97 -4.09 -3.98
N GLU A 12 12.14 -3.55 -3.63
CA GLU A 12 13.20 -4.36 -3.04
C GLU A 12 12.89 -4.83 -1.62
N SER A 13 11.99 -4.12 -0.91
CA SER A 13 11.58 -4.39 0.46
C SER A 13 10.20 -3.81 0.77
N GLU A 14 9.61 -4.21 1.90
CA GLU A 14 8.38 -3.60 2.45
C GLU A 14 8.58 -2.12 2.80
N ALA A 15 9.75 -1.78 3.34
CA ALA A 15 10.12 -0.38 3.62
C ALA A 15 10.14 0.48 2.36
N ALA A 16 10.64 -0.04 1.22
CA ALA A 16 10.64 0.70 -0.05
C ALA A 16 9.23 0.89 -0.62
N LEU A 17 8.34 -0.10 -0.47
CA LEU A 17 6.92 0.05 -0.81
C LEU A 17 6.27 1.13 0.07
N GLU A 18 6.54 1.09 1.37
CA GLU A 18 5.98 2.03 2.33
C GLU A 18 6.49 3.46 2.12
N ASP A 19 7.79 3.64 1.82
CA ASP A 19 8.37 4.92 1.40
C ASP A 19 7.58 5.50 0.22
N PHE A 20 7.40 4.69 -0.83
CA PHE A 20 6.70 5.10 -2.03
C PHE A 20 5.24 5.46 -1.76
N VAL A 21 4.51 4.62 -1.02
CA VAL A 21 3.09 4.87 -0.71
C VAL A 21 2.94 6.11 0.18
N TRP A 22 3.84 6.32 1.15
CA TRP A 22 3.84 7.49 2.03
C TRP A 22 4.05 8.79 1.25
N GLU A 23 5.04 8.83 0.37
CA GLU A 23 5.36 10.02 -0.44
C GLU A 23 4.24 10.38 -1.44
N ASN A 24 3.47 9.37 -1.89
CA ASN A 24 2.42 9.53 -2.89
C ASN A 24 1.01 9.39 -2.31
N LEU A 25 0.85 9.48 -0.98
CA LEU A 25 -0.44 9.25 -0.31
C LEU A 25 -1.57 10.17 -0.82
N PRO A 26 -1.33 11.47 -1.10
CA PRO A 26 -2.34 12.34 -1.70
C PRO A 26 -2.78 11.87 -3.09
N ASP A 27 -1.84 11.47 -3.95
CA ASP A 27 -2.14 11.07 -5.32
C ASP A 27 -2.76 9.67 -5.42
N LEU A 28 -2.41 8.77 -4.49
CA LEU A 28 -2.93 7.41 -4.46
C LEU A 28 -4.31 7.31 -3.80
N PHE A 29 -4.59 8.13 -2.78
CA PHE A 29 -5.77 7.96 -1.93
C PHE A 29 -6.56 9.24 -1.63
N ASN A 30 -6.11 10.41 -2.10
CA ASN A 30 -6.59 11.72 -1.66
C ASN A 30 -6.56 11.85 -0.12
N LEU A 31 -5.46 11.42 0.48
CA LEU A 31 -5.23 11.49 1.92
C LEU A 31 -4.04 12.38 2.25
N GLU A 32 -4.20 13.18 3.30
CA GLU A 32 -3.07 13.82 3.97
C GLU A 32 -2.34 12.81 4.86
N PRO A 33 -0.99 12.77 4.83
CA PRO A 33 -0.22 11.91 5.72
C PRO A 33 -0.40 12.31 7.19
N LEU A 34 -0.82 11.38 8.05
CA LEU A 34 -0.98 11.63 9.48
C LEU A 34 0.19 11.08 10.28
N LYS A 35 0.49 9.78 10.12
CA LYS A 35 1.61 9.12 10.80
C LYS A 35 2.02 7.85 10.07
N ARG A 36 3.33 7.65 9.94
CA ARG A 36 3.95 6.42 9.46
C ARG A 36 4.48 5.60 10.64
N GLN A 37 4.44 4.27 10.55
CA GLN A 37 4.89 3.31 11.57
C GLN A 37 4.35 3.69 12.97
N HIS A 38 3.03 3.89 13.08
CA HIS A 38 2.40 4.30 14.33
C HIS A 38 2.28 3.12 15.28
N ILE A 39 2.97 3.19 16.42
CA ILE A 39 2.85 2.20 17.48
C ILE A 39 1.61 2.50 18.32
N VAL A 40 0.70 1.53 18.41
CA VAL A 40 -0.51 1.62 19.22
C VAL A 40 -0.76 0.29 19.94
N MET A 41 -0.75 0.34 21.27
CA MET A 41 -0.85 -0.83 22.16
C MET A 41 0.09 -2.00 21.78
N GLY A 42 1.30 -1.67 21.31
CA GLY A 42 2.34 -2.65 20.94
C GLY A 42 2.31 -3.15 19.49
N GLU A 43 1.27 -2.80 18.72
CA GLU A 43 1.16 -3.10 17.29
C GLU A 43 1.69 -1.93 16.45
N TRP A 44 2.30 -2.21 15.31
CA TRP A 44 2.86 -1.21 14.39
C TRP A 44 1.95 -1.05 13.18
N CYS A 45 1.25 0.08 13.08
CA CYS A 45 0.45 0.41 11.89
C CYS A 45 1.35 1.05 10.83
N ASP A 46 1.37 0.52 9.61
CA ASP A 46 2.25 1.05 8.55
C ASP A 46 1.98 2.52 8.25
N ILE A 47 0.76 2.86 7.82
CA ILE A 47 0.41 4.24 7.50
C ILE A 47 -0.98 4.59 8.04
N LEU A 48 -1.06 5.73 8.71
CA LEU A 48 -2.28 6.46 9.00
C LEU A 48 -2.37 7.67 8.08
N GLY A 49 -3.47 7.79 7.36
CA GLY A 49 -3.81 8.95 6.53
C GLY A 49 -5.17 9.53 6.93
N ILE A 50 -5.42 10.78 6.54
CA ILE A 50 -6.69 11.43 6.81
C ILE A 50 -7.23 12.10 5.56
N SER A 51 -8.52 11.90 5.26
CA SER A 51 -9.18 12.59 4.15
C SER A 51 -9.41 14.07 4.46
N GLU A 52 -9.73 14.89 3.46
CA GLU A 52 -10.20 16.27 3.64
C GLU A 52 -11.37 16.40 4.63
N VAL A 53 -12.25 15.40 4.68
CA VAL A 53 -13.40 15.38 5.61
C VAL A 53 -13.04 14.80 6.98
N ARG A 54 -11.76 14.75 7.34
CA ARG A 54 -11.24 14.28 8.64
C ARG A 54 -11.52 12.80 8.98
N GLN A 55 -11.91 11.99 7.99
CA GLN A 55 -12.03 10.54 8.12
C GLN A 55 -10.64 9.90 8.18
N LEU A 56 -10.40 9.07 9.19
CA LEU A 56 -9.17 8.28 9.32
C LEU A 56 -9.16 7.11 8.33
N THR A 57 -8.01 6.89 7.69
CA THR A 57 -7.69 5.67 6.94
C THR A 57 -6.47 5.00 7.56
N ILE A 58 -6.57 3.70 7.83
CA ILE A 58 -5.47 2.83 8.26
C ILE A 58 -5.08 1.97 7.07
N LEU A 59 -3.81 2.02 6.68
CA LEU A 59 -3.25 1.25 5.59
C LEU A 59 -2.27 0.21 6.15
N GLU A 60 -2.41 -1.02 5.66
CA GLU A 60 -1.49 -2.13 5.89
C GLU A 60 -0.88 -2.54 4.55
N LEU A 61 0.45 -2.60 4.48
CA LEU A 61 1.18 -2.84 3.25
C LEU A 61 1.89 -4.19 3.31
N LYS A 62 1.88 -4.91 2.19
CA LYS A 62 2.66 -6.14 2.04
C LYS A 62 3.33 -6.15 0.69
N ASN A 63 4.65 -6.30 0.68
CA ASN A 63 5.40 -6.36 -0.58
C ASN A 63 5.31 -7.73 -1.28
N ILE A 64 4.79 -8.74 -0.59
CA ILE A 64 4.52 -10.09 -1.10
C ILE A 64 3.17 -10.58 -0.59
N GLU A 65 2.72 -11.75 -1.03
CA GLU A 65 1.52 -12.37 -0.49
C GLU A 65 1.65 -12.67 1.02
N ASP A 66 0.66 -12.25 1.81
CA ASP A 66 0.55 -12.53 3.25
C ASP A 66 -0.77 -13.24 3.60
N ARG A 67 -0.88 -13.76 4.82
CA ARG A 67 -2.05 -14.49 5.34
C ARG A 67 -2.74 -13.82 6.54
N TYR A 68 -2.25 -12.66 7.00
CA TYR A 68 -2.66 -12.08 8.28
C TYR A 68 -3.07 -10.60 8.21
N VAL A 69 -3.21 -10.01 7.01
CA VAL A 69 -3.55 -8.58 6.86
C VAL A 69 -4.91 -8.23 7.49
N VAL A 70 -5.88 -9.14 7.45
CA VAL A 70 -7.21 -8.90 8.06
C VAL A 70 -7.09 -8.82 9.57
N GLN A 71 -6.34 -9.74 10.18
CA GLN A 71 -6.10 -9.79 11.62
C GLN A 71 -5.29 -8.57 12.08
N GLN A 72 -4.29 -8.16 11.31
CA GLN A 72 -3.49 -6.95 11.57
C GLN A 72 -4.40 -5.71 11.57
N LEU A 73 -5.12 -5.45 10.47
CA LEU A 73 -6.04 -4.32 10.38
C LEU A 73 -7.15 -4.35 11.44
N THR A 74 -7.61 -5.53 11.85
CA THR A 74 -8.59 -5.68 12.95
C THR A 74 -8.01 -5.20 14.28
N ARG A 75 -6.76 -5.59 14.61
CA ARG A 75 -6.10 -5.13 15.84
C ARG A 75 -5.82 -3.65 15.79
N TYR A 76 -5.37 -3.12 14.66
CA TYR A 76 -5.10 -1.69 14.51
C TYR A 76 -6.37 -0.87 14.67
N TYR A 77 -7.48 -1.31 14.07
CA TYR A 77 -8.78 -0.67 14.20
C TYR A 77 -9.21 -0.55 15.67
N GLU A 78 -9.16 -1.66 16.41
CA GLU A 78 -9.54 -1.68 17.83
C GLU A 78 -8.64 -0.77 18.67
N ASN A 79 -7.33 -0.89 18.50
CA ASN A 79 -6.35 -0.14 19.28
C ASN A 79 -6.46 1.37 19.01
N VAL A 80 -6.60 1.77 17.74
CA VAL A 80 -6.73 3.18 17.35
C VAL A 80 -8.06 3.78 17.82
N LEU A 81 -9.16 3.05 17.76
CA LEU A 81 -10.45 3.54 18.27
C LEU A 81 -10.53 3.60 19.81
N THR A 82 -9.73 2.79 20.49
CA THR A 82 -9.60 2.83 21.95
C THR A 82 -8.79 4.05 22.37
N GLU A 83 -7.60 4.24 21.82
CA GLU A 83 -6.67 5.31 22.20
C GLU A 83 -7.06 6.68 21.61
N LYS A 84 -7.75 6.68 20.47
CA LYS A 84 -8.15 7.88 19.70
C LYS A 84 -7.00 8.88 19.50
N PRO A 85 -5.83 8.45 19.00
CA PRO A 85 -4.70 9.34 18.77
C PRO A 85 -5.07 10.45 17.77
N PHE A 86 -4.40 11.60 17.86
CA PHE A 86 -4.62 12.72 16.94
C PHE A 86 -6.08 13.24 16.92
N SER A 87 -6.81 13.16 18.03
CA SER A 87 -8.21 13.61 18.15
C SER A 87 -8.47 15.07 17.76
N GLN A 88 -7.43 15.92 17.75
CA GLN A 88 -7.52 17.28 17.23
C GLN A 88 -7.67 17.34 15.70
N LYS A 89 -7.22 16.30 14.98
CA LYS A 89 -7.25 16.18 13.52
C LYS A 89 -8.30 15.17 13.04
N VAL A 90 -8.42 14.03 13.70
CA VAL A 90 -9.33 12.94 13.30
C VAL A 90 -10.74 13.17 13.85
N ASP A 91 -11.76 12.97 13.01
CA ASP A 91 -13.15 12.87 13.45
C ASP A 91 -13.53 11.40 13.69
N TYR A 92 -13.45 10.98 14.95
CA TYR A 92 -13.77 9.60 15.38
C TYR A 92 -15.27 9.27 15.37
N GLN A 93 -16.15 10.20 14.99
CA GLN A 93 -17.55 9.88 14.70
C GLN A 93 -17.72 9.27 13.31
N LYS A 94 -16.73 9.44 12.43
CA LYS A 94 -16.72 8.86 11.09
C LYS A 94 -16.21 7.42 11.13
N LEU A 95 -16.72 6.60 10.20
CA LEU A 95 -16.22 5.25 10.02
C LEU A 95 -14.75 5.29 9.59
N VAL A 96 -13.91 4.56 10.30
CA VAL A 96 -12.50 4.38 9.91
C VAL A 96 -12.43 3.51 8.67
N ARG A 97 -11.67 3.96 7.68
CA ARG A 97 -11.40 3.20 6.45
C ARG A 97 -10.19 2.29 6.67
N LEU A 98 -10.30 1.03 6.27
CA LEU A 98 -9.25 0.01 6.44
C LEU A 98 -8.85 -0.52 5.08
N VAL A 99 -7.58 -0.36 4.71
CA VAL A 99 -7.08 -0.75 3.38
C VAL A 99 -5.86 -1.64 3.54
N ALA A 100 -5.88 -2.81 2.91
CA ALA A 100 -4.69 -3.64 2.70
C ALA A 100 -4.20 -3.48 1.27
N ILE A 101 -2.89 -3.30 1.08
CA ILE A 101 -2.25 -3.17 -0.24
C ILE A 101 -1.19 -4.26 -0.39
N ALA A 102 -1.33 -5.10 -1.41
CA ALA A 102 -0.40 -6.20 -1.69
C ALA A 102 -0.35 -6.53 -3.19
N PRO A 103 0.66 -7.25 -3.70
CA PRO A 103 0.64 -7.71 -5.09
C PRO A 103 -0.39 -8.85 -5.31
N SER A 104 -0.68 -9.62 -4.26
CA SER A 104 -1.75 -10.62 -4.21
C SER A 104 -2.16 -10.89 -2.76
N PHE A 105 -3.31 -11.54 -2.58
CA PHE A 105 -3.80 -11.95 -1.26
C PHE A 105 -4.00 -13.45 -1.21
N HIS A 106 -3.54 -14.10 -0.14
CA HIS A 106 -3.78 -15.52 0.07
C HIS A 106 -5.28 -15.80 0.32
N ARG A 107 -5.75 -17.01 -0.05
CA ARG A 107 -7.14 -17.47 0.19
C ARG A 107 -7.63 -17.26 1.63
N HIS A 108 -6.73 -17.34 2.61
CA HIS A 108 -7.07 -17.13 4.03
C HIS A 108 -7.58 -15.72 4.30
N ASN A 109 -6.92 -14.69 3.76
CA ASN A 109 -7.38 -13.31 3.90
C ASN A 109 -8.80 -13.13 3.36
N PHE A 110 -9.16 -13.81 2.26
CA PHE A 110 -10.52 -13.77 1.73
C PHE A 110 -11.54 -14.48 2.62
N ILE A 111 -11.16 -15.59 3.25
CA ILE A 111 -12.01 -16.26 4.24
C ILE A 111 -12.23 -15.33 5.44
N ASP A 112 -11.15 -14.75 5.96
CA ASP A 112 -11.20 -13.86 7.11
C ASP A 112 -12.00 -12.59 6.79
N LEU A 113 -11.82 -12.00 5.61
CA LEU A 113 -12.60 -10.87 5.11
C LEU A 113 -14.09 -11.22 5.03
N LYS A 114 -14.43 -12.39 4.46
CA LYS A 114 -15.82 -12.85 4.30
C LYS A 114 -16.58 -12.96 5.62
N TYR A 115 -15.89 -13.31 6.71
CA TYR A 115 -16.50 -13.45 8.04
C TYR A 115 -16.19 -12.28 8.97
N SER A 116 -15.44 -11.28 8.50
CA SER A 116 -15.17 -10.06 9.23
C SER A 116 -16.44 -9.21 9.36
N LYS A 117 -16.57 -8.49 10.48
CA LYS A 117 -17.60 -7.47 10.68
C LYS A 117 -17.12 -6.07 10.26
N LEU A 118 -15.83 -5.93 10.00
CA LEU A 118 -15.23 -4.67 9.54
C LEU A 118 -15.31 -4.59 8.02
N ASN A 119 -15.43 -3.37 7.50
CA ASN A 119 -15.37 -3.12 6.07
C ASN A 119 -13.91 -2.89 5.65
N LEU A 120 -13.18 -3.96 5.31
CA LEU A 120 -11.81 -3.87 4.81
C LEU A 120 -11.78 -3.88 3.28
N GLU A 121 -10.89 -3.07 2.72
CA GLU A 121 -10.65 -2.99 1.29
C GLU A 121 -9.33 -3.69 0.94
N PHE A 122 -9.36 -4.59 -0.05
CA PHE A 122 -8.16 -5.20 -0.62
C PHE A 122 -7.82 -4.56 -1.95
N TRP A 123 -6.66 -3.92 -1.99
CA TRP A 123 -6.17 -3.24 -3.18
C TRP A 123 -4.89 -3.94 -3.65
N LEU A 124 -4.82 -4.19 -4.94
CA LEU A 124 -3.70 -4.85 -5.59
C LEU A 124 -2.75 -3.79 -6.13
N PHE A 125 -1.44 -4.00 -5.99
CA PHE A 125 -0.47 -3.22 -6.75
C PHE A 125 0.33 -4.05 -7.74
N GLU A 126 0.76 -3.41 -8.81
CA GLU A 126 1.66 -3.98 -9.81
C GLU A 126 2.63 -2.90 -10.30
N ILE A 127 3.88 -3.29 -10.56
CA ILE A 127 4.85 -2.39 -11.17
C ILE A 127 5.12 -2.87 -12.59
N VAL A 128 4.78 -2.01 -13.55
CA VAL A 128 4.83 -2.33 -14.99
C VAL A 128 5.76 -1.37 -15.70
N GLN A 129 6.62 -1.90 -16.56
CA GLN A 129 7.42 -1.10 -17.48
C GLN A 129 6.66 -0.91 -18.80
N GLU A 130 6.50 0.34 -19.21
CA GLU A 130 5.92 0.73 -20.50
C GLU A 130 6.94 1.58 -21.26
N GLY A 131 7.59 0.95 -22.25
CA GLY A 131 8.75 1.55 -22.92
C GLY A 131 9.88 1.85 -21.93
N ASN A 132 10.27 3.11 -21.84
CA ASN A 132 11.37 3.57 -20.98
C ASN A 132 10.88 4.08 -19.61
N GLN A 133 9.62 3.87 -19.27
CA GLN A 133 9.00 4.37 -18.05
C GLN A 133 8.50 3.21 -17.20
N ILE A 134 8.57 3.37 -15.88
CA ILE A 134 8.03 2.41 -14.92
C ILE A 134 6.85 3.06 -14.19
N TYR A 135 5.78 2.30 -14.04
CA TYR A 135 4.55 2.74 -13.42
C TYR A 135 4.14 1.81 -12.28
N PHE A 136 3.73 2.43 -11.17
CA PHE A 136 2.96 1.79 -10.12
C PHE A 136 1.49 1.85 -10.48
N TYR A 137 0.87 0.68 -10.60
CA TYR A 137 -0.57 0.52 -10.76
C TYR A 137 -1.19 0.11 -9.45
N LEU A 138 -2.24 0.81 -9.05
CA LEU A 138 -3.11 0.44 -7.94
C LEU A 138 -4.46 0.02 -8.51
N LYS A 139 -4.94 -1.15 -8.11
CA LYS A 139 -6.15 -1.79 -8.65
C LYS A 139 -7.05 -2.25 -7.52
N ASN A 140 -8.35 -2.34 -7.78
CA ASN A 140 -9.23 -3.09 -6.89
C ASN A 140 -9.07 -4.60 -7.12
N ILE A 141 -9.79 -5.41 -6.32
CA ILE A 141 -9.70 -6.87 -6.40
C ILE A 141 -10.25 -7.45 -7.72
N ASP A 142 -11.11 -6.69 -8.42
CA ASP A 142 -11.65 -7.05 -9.73
C ASP A 142 -10.65 -6.72 -10.87
N GLY A 143 -9.48 -6.18 -10.53
CA GLY A 143 -8.43 -5.81 -11.48
C GLY A 143 -8.63 -4.46 -12.16
N GLN A 144 -9.65 -3.70 -11.76
CA GLN A 144 -9.90 -2.36 -12.28
C GLN A 144 -8.84 -1.40 -11.76
N ILE A 145 -8.19 -0.67 -12.67
CA ILE A 145 -7.16 0.33 -12.33
C ILE A 145 -7.84 1.50 -11.64
N LEU A 146 -7.40 1.79 -10.41
CA LEU A 146 -7.81 2.93 -9.60
C LEU A 146 -6.87 4.11 -9.84
N VAL A 147 -5.56 3.84 -9.79
CA VAL A 147 -4.51 4.87 -9.95
C VAL A 147 -3.34 4.28 -10.74
N LYS A 148 -2.70 5.13 -11.55
CA LYS A 148 -1.44 4.87 -12.23
C LYS A 148 -0.47 6.01 -11.92
N LEU A 149 0.63 5.73 -11.23
CA LEU A 149 1.68 6.69 -10.94
C LEU A 149 2.98 6.29 -11.61
N LYS A 150 3.70 7.27 -12.16
CA LYS A 150 5.05 7.05 -12.67
C LYS A 150 6.01 6.94 -11.49
N ILE A 151 6.84 5.90 -11.46
CA ILE A 151 7.93 5.78 -10.49
C ILE A 151 9.15 6.51 -11.08
N PRO A 152 9.66 7.58 -10.45
CA PRO A 152 10.90 8.21 -10.89
C PRO A 152 12.06 7.24 -10.66
N LEU A 153 12.72 6.80 -11.74
CA LEU A 153 13.95 6.04 -11.63
C LEU A 153 15.14 7.00 -11.60
N SER A 154 16.15 6.68 -10.78
CA SER A 154 17.50 7.18 -11.03
C SER A 154 18.02 6.58 -12.34
N GLU A 155 18.84 7.34 -13.08
CA GLU A 155 19.32 7.00 -14.43
C GLU A 155 19.98 5.62 -14.56
N GLU A 156 20.41 5.02 -13.45
CA GLU A 156 21.06 3.71 -13.37
C GLU A 156 20.16 2.51 -13.73
N TYR A 157 18.83 2.67 -13.70
CA TYR A 157 17.88 1.58 -13.95
C TYR A 157 17.24 1.59 -15.34
N VAL A 158 17.59 2.56 -16.18
CA VAL A 158 17.20 2.56 -17.60
C VAL A 158 18.04 1.50 -18.30
N ILE A 159 17.48 0.29 -18.43
CA ILE A 159 18.02 -0.73 -19.33
C ILE A 159 18.00 -0.11 -20.73
N ASN A 160 19.17 0.32 -21.19
CA ASN A 160 19.36 0.80 -22.54
C ASN A 160 19.23 -0.43 -23.46
N PRO A 161 18.18 -0.55 -24.30
CA PRO A 161 18.00 -1.71 -25.18
C PRO A 161 19.17 -1.89 -26.17
N GLU A 162 20.04 -0.89 -26.31
CA GLU A 162 21.25 -0.93 -27.16
C GLU A 162 22.50 -1.50 -26.47
N LYS A 163 22.45 -1.85 -25.17
CA LYS A 163 23.59 -2.45 -24.44
C LYS A 163 23.43 -3.95 -24.21
N ILE A 164 22.89 -4.69 -25.18
CA ILE A 164 23.10 -6.14 -25.24
C ILE A 164 24.49 -6.34 -25.86
N PRO A 165 25.52 -6.79 -25.12
CA PRO A 165 26.77 -7.17 -25.75
C PRO A 165 26.47 -8.29 -26.74
N ASN A 166 26.79 -8.06 -28.02
CA ASN A 166 26.82 -9.11 -29.02
C ASN A 166 27.78 -10.18 -28.50
N VAL A 167 27.24 -11.30 -28.02
CA VAL A 167 28.03 -12.49 -27.74
C VAL A 167 28.31 -13.13 -29.10
N THR A 168 29.47 -12.80 -29.66
CA THR A 168 30.12 -13.55 -30.75
C THR A 168 30.77 -14.81 -30.21
#